data_AF-A0A517YMX3-F1
#
_entry.id   AF-A0A517YMX3-F1
#
_cell.length_a   1.000
_cell.length_b   1.000
_cell.length_c   1.000
_cell.angle_alpha   90.00
_cell.angle_beta   90.00
_cell.angle_gamma   90.00
#
_symmetry.space_group_name_H-M   'P 1'
#
loop_
_entity.id
_entity.type
_entity.pdbx_description
1 polymer ?
#
loop_
_entity_poly.entity_id
_entity_poly.type
_entity_poly.pdbx_seq_one_letter_code
_entity_poly.pdbx_strand_id
1 'polypeptide(L)'
;MSNAYEQLLSLVKPPAVPVNCGSHDQLEVIEGRLGMRLPTDFKLLIDTYGSGTWSEEFWILNPHSTEDALWWFDEQDLFLKSLREWPWTDPEDNPYPVWPEPNGLLIWGGQTNGGYMCWQTTGHPDQWPTVYALDRTPEYFQFEQPCTRFLLSLLTRTDRMVEHFDFLIRPGRMPFIPKNPS
;
A
#
# COMPACT_ATOMS: atom_id res chain seq x y z
N MET A 1 0.50 -19.18 -5.59
CA MET A 1 0.67 -17.77 -6.00
C MET A 1 -0.67 -17.26 -6.45
N SER A 2 -1.06 -16.05 -6.06
CA SER A 2 -2.38 -15.52 -6.39
C SER A 2 -2.46 -15.21 -7.88
N ASN A 3 -3.61 -15.50 -8.51
CA ASN A 3 -3.89 -15.18 -9.91
C ASN A 3 -3.63 -13.68 -10.23
N ALA A 4 -3.77 -12.79 -9.25
CA ALA A 4 -3.55 -11.36 -9.42
C ALA A 4 -2.10 -10.98 -9.70
N TYR A 5 -1.14 -11.62 -9.02
CA TYR A 5 0.28 -11.33 -9.21
C TYR A 5 0.73 -11.68 -10.64
N GLU A 6 0.33 -12.85 -11.15
CA GLU A 6 0.63 -13.28 -12.52
C GLU A 6 -0.01 -12.33 -13.56
N GLN A 7 -1.24 -11.88 -13.31
CA GLN A 7 -1.90 -10.88 -14.15
C GLN A 7 -1.16 -9.53 -14.13
N LEU A 8 -0.67 -9.09 -12.97
CA LEU A 8 0.16 -7.88 -12.88
C LEU A 8 1.42 -7.99 -13.75
N LEU A 9 2.12 -9.13 -13.72
CA LEU A 9 3.31 -9.34 -14.56
C LEU A 9 2.99 -9.31 -16.06
N SER A 10 1.79 -9.73 -16.45
CA SER A 10 1.35 -9.66 -17.85
C SER A 10 0.99 -8.23 -18.29
N LEU A 11 0.52 -7.41 -17.35
CA LEU A 11 0.09 -6.03 -17.60
C LEU A 11 1.24 -5.03 -17.52
N VAL A 12 2.13 -5.22 -16.55
CA VAL A 12 3.24 -4.33 -16.23
C VAL A 12 4.51 -5.14 -16.32
N LYS A 13 5.38 -4.80 -17.28
CA LYS A 13 6.66 -5.49 -17.39
C LYS A 13 7.57 -5.06 -16.23
N PRO A 14 8.17 -5.99 -15.48
CA PRO A 14 9.15 -5.66 -14.45
C PRO A 14 10.33 -4.85 -15.02
N PRO A 15 10.94 -3.95 -14.23
CA PRO A 15 12.13 -3.24 -14.64
C PRO A 15 13.28 -4.22 -14.91
N ALA A 16 14.14 -3.90 -15.88
CA ALA A 16 15.30 -4.75 -16.20
C ALA A 16 16.33 -4.79 -15.06
N VAL A 17 16.38 -3.72 -14.26
CA VAL A 17 17.28 -3.57 -13.10
C VAL A 17 16.44 -2.96 -11.96
N PRO A 18 15.70 -3.76 -11.18
CA PRO A 18 15.02 -3.27 -9.99
C PRO A 18 16.04 -2.79 -8.95
N VAL A 19 15.65 -1.79 -8.15
CA VAL A 19 16.46 -1.27 -7.03
C VAL A 19 15.75 -1.57 -5.71
N ASN A 20 16.52 -1.77 -4.65
CA ASN A 20 15.99 -2.11 -3.32
C ASN A 20 15.10 -3.38 -3.37
N CYS A 21 15.64 -4.50 -3.84
CA CYS A 21 14.92 -5.78 -3.95
C CYS A 21 15.73 -6.93 -3.33
N GLY A 22 15.07 -7.91 -2.72
CA GLY A 22 15.68 -9.18 -2.33
C GLY A 22 16.54 -9.22 -1.06
N SER A 23 16.62 -8.13 -0.28
CA SER A 23 17.36 -8.11 0.98
C SER A 23 16.52 -8.69 2.14
N HIS A 24 16.74 -9.97 2.44
CA HIS A 24 15.94 -10.67 3.47
C HIS A 24 16.19 -10.09 4.88
N ASP A 25 17.41 -9.64 5.18
CA ASP A 25 17.78 -9.10 6.49
C ASP A 25 16.97 -7.85 6.85
N GLN A 26 16.80 -6.94 5.88
CA GLN A 26 16.04 -5.71 6.11
C GLN A 26 14.55 -6.01 6.31
N LEU A 27 14.01 -6.94 5.53
CA LEU A 27 12.63 -7.39 5.68
C LEU A 27 12.38 -8.00 7.08
N GLU A 28 13.30 -8.81 7.59
CA GLU A 28 13.21 -9.39 8.93
C GLU A 28 13.25 -8.31 10.02
N VAL A 29 14.07 -7.27 9.86
CA VAL A 29 14.09 -6.11 10.77
C VAL A 29 12.74 -5.39 10.77
N ILE A 30 12.13 -5.20 9.60
CA ILE A 30 10.82 -4.54 9.48
C ILE A 30 9.70 -5.40 10.07
N GLU A 31 9.62 -6.68 9.73
CA GLU A 31 8.64 -7.61 10.31
C GLU A 31 8.82 -7.73 11.84
N GLY A 32 10.06 -7.72 12.33
CA GLY A 32 10.38 -7.69 13.76
C GLY A 32 9.93 -6.42 14.47
N ARG A 33 10.11 -5.25 13.85
CA ARG A 33 9.66 -3.96 14.38
C ARG A 33 8.13 -3.82 14.33
N LEU A 34 7.48 -4.36 13.30
CA LEU A 34 6.02 -4.41 13.20
C LEU A 34 5.38 -5.43 14.15
N GLY A 35 6.16 -6.42 14.61
CA GLY A 35 5.68 -7.54 15.43
C GLY A 35 4.78 -8.51 14.63
N MET A 36 4.84 -8.48 13.30
CA MET A 36 3.99 -9.27 12.42
C MET A 36 4.67 -9.56 11.08
N ARG A 37 4.25 -10.65 10.45
CA ARG A 37 4.67 -10.97 9.07
C ARG A 37 3.90 -10.11 8.08
N LEU A 38 4.57 -9.67 7.03
CA LEU A 38 3.95 -8.97 5.90
C LEU A 38 3.35 -9.97 4.91
N PRO A 39 2.32 -9.56 4.13
CA PRO A 39 1.71 -10.40 3.12
C PRO A 39 2.73 -10.92 2.10
N THR A 40 2.59 -12.17 1.69
CA THR A 40 3.48 -12.84 0.73
C THR A 40 3.42 -12.19 -0.64
N ASP A 41 2.24 -11.78 -1.08
CA ASP A 41 2.06 -11.15 -2.40
C ASP A 41 2.69 -9.76 -2.47
N PHE A 42 2.65 -9.00 -1.37
CA PHE A 42 3.38 -7.75 -1.22
C PHE A 42 4.88 -8.00 -1.36
N LYS A 43 5.46 -8.93 -0.59
CA LYS A 43 6.90 -9.27 -0.68
C LYS A 43 7.34 -9.64 -2.10
N LEU A 44 6.55 -10.46 -2.80
CA LEU A 44 6.82 -10.81 -4.20
C LEU A 44 6.77 -9.59 -5.14
N LEU A 45 5.83 -8.67 -4.91
CA LEU A 45 5.73 -7.44 -5.69
C LEU A 45 6.99 -6.58 -5.55
N ILE A 46 7.42 -6.28 -4.32
CA ILE A 46 8.61 -5.46 -4.05
C ILE A 46 9.90 -6.14 -4.47
N ASP A 47 10.02 -7.47 -4.32
CA ASP A 47 11.19 -8.21 -4.82
C ASP A 47 11.29 -8.16 -6.36
N THR A 48 10.16 -8.03 -7.05
CA THR A 48 10.12 -8.05 -8.52
C THR A 48 10.27 -6.66 -9.13
N TYR A 49 9.61 -5.66 -8.56
CA TYR A 49 9.58 -4.30 -9.10
C TYR A 49 10.57 -3.36 -8.42
N GLY A 50 10.98 -3.65 -7.19
CA GLY A 50 11.81 -2.75 -6.38
C GLY A 50 11.08 -1.46 -6.02
N SER A 51 11.85 -0.42 -5.68
CA SER A 51 11.29 0.92 -5.43
C SER A 51 10.94 1.63 -6.75
N GLY A 52 9.80 2.33 -6.76
CA GLY A 52 9.34 3.13 -7.90
C GLY A 52 7.95 3.72 -7.68
N THR A 53 7.42 4.34 -8.72
CA THR A 53 6.09 4.97 -8.72
C THR A 53 5.15 4.23 -9.66
N TRP A 54 3.94 3.93 -9.21
CA TRP A 54 2.91 3.25 -9.99
C TRP A 54 1.94 4.26 -10.61
N SER A 55 1.68 4.13 -11.90
CA SER A 55 0.78 5.02 -12.69
C SER A 55 1.07 6.53 -12.54
N GLU A 56 2.28 6.91 -12.10
CA GLU A 56 2.70 8.27 -11.72
C GLU A 56 1.86 8.92 -10.59
N GLU A 57 0.98 8.15 -9.94
CA GLU A 57 0.02 8.66 -8.93
C GLU A 57 0.22 7.96 -7.58
N PHE A 58 0.75 6.73 -7.55
CA PHE A 58 0.81 5.93 -6.34
C PHE A 58 2.24 5.55 -5.97
N TRP A 59 2.51 5.56 -4.67
CA TRP A 59 3.72 5.00 -4.07
C TRP A 59 3.36 3.74 -3.29
N ILE A 60 4.29 2.80 -3.26
CA ILE A 60 4.22 1.60 -2.43
C ILE A 60 5.47 1.61 -1.56
N LEU A 61 5.30 1.37 -0.26
CA LEU A 61 6.42 1.34 0.68
C LEU A 61 7.30 0.14 0.38
N ASN A 62 8.62 0.36 0.34
CA ASN A 62 9.56 -0.70 0.10
C ASN A 62 10.40 -0.98 1.36
N PRO A 63 10.15 -2.09 2.08
CA PRO A 63 10.90 -2.42 3.29
C PRO A 63 12.39 -2.61 3.01
N HIS A 64 12.81 -2.93 1.79
CA HIS A 64 14.22 -3.09 1.42
C HIS A 64 14.98 -1.76 1.29
N SER A 65 14.27 -0.63 1.18
CA SER A 65 14.86 0.71 1.16
C SER A 65 14.95 1.23 2.58
N THR A 66 16.15 1.52 3.10
CA THR A 66 16.29 2.09 4.45
C THR A 66 15.57 3.44 4.57
N GLU A 67 15.56 4.24 3.50
CA GLU A 67 14.82 5.51 3.42
C GLU A 67 13.31 5.26 3.53
N ASP A 68 12.76 4.39 2.67
CA ASP A 68 11.32 4.12 2.64
C ASP A 68 10.89 3.41 3.94
N ALA A 69 11.76 2.58 4.54
CA ALA A 69 11.53 1.93 5.82
C ALA A 69 11.43 2.93 6.97
N LEU A 70 12.31 3.92 7.05
CA LEU A 70 12.21 4.98 8.06
C LEU A 70 10.94 5.81 7.83
N TRP A 71 10.72 6.20 6.58
CA TRP A 71 9.56 6.96 6.18
C TRP A 71 8.24 6.21 6.48
N TRP A 72 8.19 4.89 6.32
CA TRP A 72 7.02 4.07 6.64
C TRP A 72 6.51 4.37 8.05
N PHE A 73 7.38 4.31 9.05
CA PHE A 73 6.96 4.49 10.44
C PHE A 73 6.65 5.94 10.78
N ASP A 74 7.41 6.89 10.22
CA ASP A 74 7.09 8.32 10.36
C ASP A 74 5.71 8.62 9.76
N GLU A 75 5.40 8.05 8.60
CA GLU A 75 4.10 8.20 7.92
C GLU A 75 2.97 7.51 8.70
N GLN A 76 3.23 6.33 9.27
CA GLN A 76 2.29 5.63 10.14
C GLN A 76 1.96 6.46 11.39
N ASP A 77 2.96 7.12 12.00
CA ASP A 77 2.77 8.01 13.14
C ASP A 77 2.00 9.28 12.76
N LEU A 78 2.25 9.84 11.58
CA LEU A 78 1.51 10.97 11.04
C LEU A 78 0.04 10.62 10.78
N PHE A 79 -0.22 9.43 10.23
CA PHE A 79 -1.57 8.92 10.01
C PHE A 79 -2.33 8.69 11.33
N LEU A 80 -1.67 8.09 12.32
CA LEU A 80 -2.20 7.97 13.68
C LEU A 80 -2.61 9.33 14.26
N LYS A 81 -1.74 10.33 14.10
CA LYS A 81 -1.98 11.68 14.58
C LYS A 81 -3.14 12.35 13.83
N SER A 82 -3.19 12.24 12.50
CA SER A 82 -4.25 12.84 11.71
C SER A 82 -5.62 12.31 12.09
N LEU A 83 -5.73 11.03 12.45
CA LEU A 83 -6.98 10.42 12.89
C LEU A 83 -7.44 10.90 14.26
N ARG A 84 -6.52 11.16 15.20
CA ARG A 84 -6.85 11.65 16.55
C ARG A 84 -7.15 13.13 16.59
N GLU A 85 -6.52 13.91 15.72
CA GLU A 85 -6.60 15.37 15.72
C GLU A 85 -7.61 15.91 14.70
N TRP A 86 -8.31 15.04 13.95
CA TRP A 86 -9.24 15.48 12.93
C TRP A 86 -10.42 16.25 13.55
N PRO A 87 -10.56 17.57 13.31
CA PRO A 87 -11.50 18.40 14.06
C PRO A 87 -12.98 18.16 13.70
N TRP A 88 -13.24 17.35 12.66
CA TRP A 88 -14.57 17.09 12.12
C TRP A 88 -15.03 15.64 12.31
N THR A 89 -14.31 14.83 13.07
CA THR A 89 -14.63 13.42 13.30
C THR A 89 -14.56 13.18 14.79
N ASP A 90 -15.66 12.70 15.38
CA ASP A 90 -15.56 12.15 16.73
C ASP A 90 -14.61 10.95 16.66
N PRO A 91 -13.58 10.85 17.52
CA PRO A 91 -12.74 9.66 17.58
C PRO A 91 -13.54 8.35 17.73
N GLU A 92 -14.74 8.41 18.34
CA GLU A 92 -15.66 7.27 18.43
C GLU A 92 -16.31 6.90 17.07
N ASP A 93 -16.35 7.82 16.11
CA ASP A 93 -16.90 7.60 14.76
C ASP A 93 -15.90 6.98 13.79
N ASN A 94 -14.62 6.83 14.17
CA ASN A 94 -13.64 6.15 13.30
C ASN A 94 -13.87 4.63 13.34
N PRO A 95 -14.30 3.99 12.22
CA PRO A 95 -14.62 2.57 12.23
C PRO A 95 -13.39 1.66 12.33
N TYR A 96 -12.18 2.21 12.15
CA TYR A 96 -10.95 1.41 12.16
C TYR A 96 -9.97 1.83 13.25
N PRO A 97 -9.55 0.89 14.11
CA PRO A 97 -8.33 1.04 14.91
C PRO A 97 -7.12 1.25 14.00
N VAL A 98 -6.02 1.69 14.56
CA VAL A 98 -4.77 1.91 13.81
C VAL A 98 -3.67 1.08 14.45
N TRP A 99 -2.79 0.49 13.62
CA TRP A 99 -1.68 -0.30 14.13
C TRP A 99 -0.85 0.53 15.13
N PRO A 100 -0.49 -0.01 16.31
CA PRO A 100 -0.48 -1.44 16.68
C PRO A 100 -1.73 -1.96 17.41
N GLU A 101 -2.84 -1.22 17.43
CA GLU A 101 -4.09 -1.71 18.03
C GLU A 101 -4.63 -2.95 17.26
N PRO A 102 -5.32 -3.89 17.93
CA PRO A 102 -5.88 -5.07 17.27
C PRO A 102 -6.79 -4.72 16.08
N ASN A 103 -6.61 -5.42 14.95
CA ASN A 103 -7.26 -5.12 13.67
C ASN A 103 -6.94 -3.73 13.11
N GLY A 104 -5.85 -3.13 13.55
CA GLY A 104 -5.47 -1.77 13.17
C GLY A 104 -5.01 -1.65 11.73
N LEU A 105 -5.22 -0.45 11.17
CA LEU A 105 -4.73 -0.08 9.85
C LEU A 105 -3.20 0.11 9.85
N LEU A 106 -2.53 -0.56 8.92
CA LEU A 106 -1.10 -0.41 8.63
C LEU A 106 -0.93 0.07 7.18
N ILE A 107 -0.31 1.22 6.98
CA ILE A 107 -0.07 1.77 5.64
C ILE A 107 0.86 0.84 4.88
N TRP A 108 0.58 0.62 3.59
CA TRP A 108 1.48 -0.08 2.66
C TRP A 108 1.75 0.70 1.37
N GLY A 109 0.96 1.74 1.12
CA GLY A 109 1.17 2.67 0.03
C GLY A 109 0.23 3.85 0.15
N GLY A 110 0.26 4.74 -0.83
CA GLY A 110 -0.65 5.87 -0.89
C GLY A 110 -0.59 6.58 -2.22
N GLN A 111 -1.39 7.63 -2.34
CA GLN A 111 -1.37 8.52 -3.49
C GLN A 111 -0.44 9.70 -3.24
N THR A 112 0.13 10.23 -4.31
CA THR A 112 0.97 11.43 -4.28
C THR A 112 0.16 12.70 -3.98
N ASN A 113 -1.14 12.68 -4.28
CA ASN A 113 -2.04 13.84 -4.14
C ASN A 113 -2.96 13.77 -2.91
N GLY A 114 -2.91 12.67 -2.14
CA GLY A 114 -3.71 12.45 -0.95
C GLY A 114 -4.37 11.08 -0.86
N GLY A 115 -4.31 10.49 0.33
CA GLY A 115 -4.97 9.24 0.69
C GLY A 115 -4.02 8.04 0.78
N TYR A 116 -4.39 7.10 1.65
CA TYR A 116 -3.55 5.99 2.06
C TYR A 116 -4.19 4.66 1.70
N MET A 117 -3.35 3.73 1.28
CA MET A 117 -3.68 2.32 1.13
C MET A 117 -3.17 1.59 2.38
N CYS A 118 -4.10 1.05 3.16
CA CYS A 118 -3.81 0.41 4.43
C CYS A 118 -4.23 -1.06 4.41
N TRP A 119 -3.50 -1.92 5.10
CA TRP A 119 -3.97 -3.26 5.45
C TRP A 119 -4.74 -3.17 6.77
N GLN A 120 -5.89 -3.82 6.84
CA GLN A 120 -6.49 -4.11 8.13
C GLN A 120 -5.84 -5.38 8.70
N THR A 121 -5.05 -5.23 9.76
CA THR A 121 -4.18 -6.30 10.29
C THR A 121 -4.96 -7.35 11.10
N THR A 122 -5.85 -8.09 10.43
CA THR A 122 -6.75 -9.08 11.04
C THR A 122 -6.50 -10.50 10.53
N GLY A 123 -6.35 -11.47 11.44
CA GLY A 123 -6.11 -12.86 11.06
C GLY A 123 -4.79 -13.07 10.29
N HIS A 124 -4.83 -13.88 9.23
CA HIS A 124 -3.63 -14.25 8.47
C HIS A 124 -3.17 -13.14 7.51
N PRO A 125 -1.88 -12.76 7.46
CA PRO A 125 -1.37 -11.65 6.64
C PRO A 125 -1.73 -11.71 5.15
N ASP A 126 -1.68 -12.89 4.54
CA ASP A 126 -2.04 -13.08 3.13
C ASP A 126 -3.53 -12.83 2.82
N GLN A 127 -4.36 -12.62 3.85
CA GLN A 127 -5.80 -12.39 3.74
C GLN A 127 -6.20 -10.99 4.22
N TRP A 128 -5.26 -10.14 4.63
CA TRP A 128 -5.57 -8.79 5.08
C TRP A 128 -6.27 -8.01 3.96
N PRO A 129 -7.47 -7.45 4.21
CA PRO A 129 -8.14 -6.61 3.23
C PRO A 129 -7.40 -5.27 3.11
N THR A 130 -7.53 -4.66 1.94
CA THR A 130 -7.08 -3.28 1.72
C THR A 130 -8.20 -2.33 2.11
N VAL A 131 -7.88 -1.35 2.95
CA VAL A 131 -8.72 -0.18 3.22
C VAL A 131 -8.06 1.03 2.59
N TYR A 132 -8.80 1.74 1.75
CA TYR A 132 -8.38 3.05 1.25
C TYR A 132 -8.93 4.14 2.17
N ALA A 133 -8.04 4.89 2.81
CA ALA A 133 -8.39 6.02 3.68
C ALA A 133 -8.16 7.34 2.94
N LEU A 134 -9.17 8.19 2.85
CA LEU A 134 -9.01 9.53 2.29
C LEU A 134 -8.26 10.43 3.28
N ASP A 135 -7.39 11.30 2.77
CA ASP A 135 -6.58 12.23 3.58
C ASP A 135 -7.32 13.51 3.97
N ARG A 136 -8.51 13.75 3.40
CA ARG A 136 -9.29 15.01 3.52
C ARG A 136 -10.70 14.82 4.07
N THR A 137 -11.14 13.58 4.21
CA THR A 137 -12.45 13.23 4.78
C THR A 137 -12.29 11.95 5.60
N PRO A 138 -13.13 11.72 6.62
CA PRO A 138 -13.11 10.49 7.42
C PRO A 138 -13.75 9.31 6.66
N GLU A 139 -13.56 9.25 5.34
CA GLU A 139 -14.13 8.24 4.48
C GLU A 139 -13.12 7.14 4.21
N TYR A 140 -13.62 5.90 4.34
CA TYR A 140 -12.85 4.69 4.13
C TYR A 140 -13.58 3.79 3.16
N PHE A 141 -12.83 3.22 2.22
CA PHE A 141 -13.35 2.23 1.29
C PHE A 141 -12.63 0.90 1.53
N GLN A 142 -13.37 -0.10 2.00
CA GLN A 142 -12.85 -1.43 2.24
C GLN A 142 -12.97 -2.30 0.99
N PHE A 143 -11.87 -2.98 0.68
CA PHE A 143 -11.78 -3.94 -0.41
C PHE A 143 -11.30 -5.27 0.18
N GLU A 144 -12.13 -6.32 0.04
CA GLU A 144 -11.83 -7.71 0.41
C GLU A 144 -10.78 -8.33 -0.52
N GLN A 145 -9.63 -7.67 -0.62
CA GLN A 145 -8.59 -7.90 -1.60
C GLN A 145 -7.21 -7.62 -0.97
N PRO A 146 -6.27 -8.57 -1.09
CA PRO A 146 -4.86 -8.33 -0.76
C PRO A 146 -4.22 -7.28 -1.68
N CYS A 147 -3.03 -6.82 -1.30
CA CYS A 147 -2.28 -5.74 -1.97
C CYS A 147 -2.23 -5.89 -3.50
N THR A 148 -1.80 -7.04 -4.02
CA THR A 148 -1.62 -7.25 -5.47
C THR A 148 -2.94 -7.26 -6.24
N ARG A 149 -4.00 -7.81 -5.65
CA ARG A 149 -5.35 -7.79 -6.24
C ARG A 149 -5.89 -6.37 -6.30
N PHE A 150 -5.70 -5.60 -5.24
CA PHE A 150 -6.12 -4.20 -5.18
C PHE A 150 -5.36 -3.35 -6.23
N LEU A 151 -4.03 -3.48 -6.30
CA LEU A 151 -3.22 -2.78 -7.29
C LEU A 151 -3.62 -3.14 -8.73
N LEU A 152 -3.87 -4.41 -9.01
CA LEU A 152 -4.38 -4.84 -10.31
C LEU A 152 -5.72 -4.17 -10.62
N SER A 153 -6.65 -4.20 -9.68
CA SER A 153 -7.98 -3.58 -9.83
C SER A 153 -7.89 -2.06 -10.09
N LEU A 154 -6.94 -1.36 -9.46
CA LEU A 154 -6.65 0.04 -9.77
C LEU A 154 -6.18 0.19 -11.23
N LEU A 155 -5.14 -0.55 -11.63
CA LEU A 155 -4.55 -0.44 -12.97
C LEU A 155 -5.52 -0.81 -14.10
N THR A 156 -6.41 -1.78 -13.86
CA THR A 156 -7.41 -2.22 -14.86
C THR A 156 -8.75 -1.51 -14.75
N ARG A 157 -8.95 -0.66 -13.74
CA ARG A 157 -10.19 0.09 -13.49
C ARG A 157 -11.45 -0.76 -13.46
N THR A 158 -11.48 -1.77 -12.59
CA THR A 158 -12.73 -2.53 -12.37
C THR A 158 -13.84 -1.64 -11.79
N ASP A 159 -15.12 -1.92 -12.04
CA ASP A 159 -16.27 -1.04 -11.73
C ASP A 159 -16.25 -0.40 -10.32
N ARG A 160 -15.96 -1.17 -9.26
CA ARG A 160 -15.83 -0.61 -7.89
C ARG A 160 -14.74 0.46 -7.77
N MET A 161 -13.64 0.32 -8.50
CA MET A 161 -12.57 1.31 -8.50
C MET A 161 -12.97 2.55 -9.29
N VAL A 162 -13.78 2.40 -10.33
CA VAL A 162 -14.33 3.54 -11.08
C VAL A 162 -15.25 4.34 -10.16
N GLU A 163 -16.17 3.68 -9.45
CA GLU A 163 -17.09 4.37 -8.52
C GLU A 163 -16.38 5.24 -7.46
N HIS A 164 -15.22 4.80 -6.97
CA HIS A 164 -14.50 5.49 -5.90
C HIS A 164 -13.28 6.31 -6.36
N PHE A 165 -12.72 6.02 -7.55
CA PHE A 165 -11.42 6.55 -7.98
C PHE A 165 -11.37 7.00 -9.45
N ASP A 166 -12.50 7.16 -10.15
CA ASP A 166 -12.52 7.56 -11.59
C ASP A 166 -11.75 8.87 -11.86
N PHE A 167 -11.72 9.78 -10.89
CA PHE A 167 -11.00 11.06 -10.98
C PHE A 167 -9.47 10.93 -10.78
N LEU A 168 -8.99 9.80 -10.25
CA LEU A 168 -7.60 9.64 -9.82
C LEU A 168 -6.74 8.90 -10.85
N ILE A 169 -7.33 7.98 -11.61
CA ILE A 169 -6.57 7.18 -12.57
C ILE A 169 -6.69 7.82 -13.96
N ARG A 170 -5.60 8.41 -14.46
CA ARG A 170 -5.55 9.05 -15.79
C ARG A 170 -5.10 8.06 -16.88
N PRO A 171 -5.79 8.00 -18.02
CA PRO A 171 -5.42 7.06 -19.09
C PRO A 171 -4.10 7.49 -19.76
N GLY A 172 -3.31 6.52 -20.22
CA GLY A 172 -2.10 6.75 -21.02
C GLY A 172 -0.80 7.00 -20.24
N ARG A 173 -0.80 6.80 -18.92
CA ARG A 173 0.41 6.89 -18.08
C ARG A 173 1.19 5.59 -18.03
N MET A 174 2.49 5.68 -17.74
CA MET A 174 3.30 4.47 -17.56
C MET A 174 2.83 3.73 -16.30
N PRO A 175 2.55 2.42 -16.38
CA PRO A 175 2.02 1.69 -15.24
C PRO A 175 3.01 1.61 -14.07
N PHE A 176 4.32 1.63 -14.35
CA PHE A 176 5.37 1.67 -13.34
C PHE A 176 6.60 2.42 -13.85
N ILE A 177 7.19 3.28 -13.01
CA ILE A 177 8.44 3.99 -13.25
C ILE A 177 9.41 3.62 -12.13
N PRO A 178 10.51 2.89 -12.42
CA PRO A 178 11.48 2.50 -11.40
C PRO A 178 12.22 3.73 -10.85
N LYS A 179 12.56 3.71 -9.55
CA LYS A 179 13.45 4.71 -8.95
C LYS A 179 14.83 4.58 -9.59
N ASN A 180 15.49 5.71 -9.88
CA ASN A 180 16.84 5.68 -10.44
C ASN A 180 17.81 5.01 -9.45
N PRO A 181 18.78 4.21 -9.93
CA PRO A 181 19.88 3.73 -9.10
C PRO A 181 20.62 4.93 -8.49
N SER A 182 20.91 4.84 -7.20
CA SER A 182 21.71 5.82 -6.46
C SER A 182 23.19 5.73 -6.83
#